data_AF-A0A7C7MKC2-F1
#
_entry.id   AF-A0A7C7MKC2-F1
#
_cell.length_a   1.000
_cell.length_b   1.000
_cell.length_c   1.000
_cell.angle_alpha   90.00
_cell.angle_beta   90.00
_cell.angle_gamma   90.00
#
_symmetry.space_group_name_H-M   'P 1'
#
loop_
_entity.id
_entity.type
_entity.pdbx_description
1 polymer ?
#
loop_
_entity_poly.entity_id
_entity_poly.type
_entity_poly.pdbx_seq_one_letter_code
_entity_poly.pdbx_strand_id
1 'polypeptide(L)'
;SEKCETLGGKNKFYPQKDFGDNFTSDFYSGDETVVILCHMDTVWPIGTLQERPFTIEGNIAKGPGVFDMKVGITITLEAIRILNELGFTPKTNIKLLFNSDEELGSENSMDLIQEESKKSKVAFCLESSFKGMIKTARKGVGMYYLSINGKAAHAGSEPENGISANVELAHQILKLNSFNNPDTGTTVNTGRAEGGVVRNQVAAKAKALIDLRVVTNNDAAELDNKIKSLKPVLDGSKLEVTGGMNRPPMERTEGIVKLYEWAKETVKDLDVDFIETGFPVGGGSDGNFAAATGTPVLDGLGGVGNGAHAEHEFIEIDKFHDKISILASLILNIHNFKI
;
A
#
# COMPACT_ATOMS: atom_id res chain seq x y z
N SER A 1 -0.10 20.09 -8.14
CA SER A 1 1.01 21.07 -8.13
C SER A 1 0.52 22.51 -7.97
N GLU A 2 -0.29 23.07 -8.88
CA GLU A 2 -0.73 24.49 -8.84
C GLU A 2 -1.43 24.88 -7.53
N LYS A 3 -2.28 23.98 -7.00
CA LYS A 3 -2.93 24.18 -5.69
C LYS A 3 -1.91 24.27 -4.54
N CYS A 4 -0.82 23.50 -4.59
CA CYS A 4 0.24 23.58 -3.60
C CYS A 4 0.96 24.93 -3.67
N GLU A 5 1.31 25.40 -4.87
CA GLU A 5 1.92 26.73 -5.08
C GLU A 5 1.03 27.86 -4.59
N THR A 6 -0.27 27.78 -4.87
CA THR A 6 -1.26 28.76 -4.40
C THR A 6 -1.32 28.82 -2.86
N LEU A 7 -1.05 27.70 -2.19
CA LEU A 7 -0.96 27.61 -0.73
C LEU A 7 0.44 27.95 -0.17
N GLY A 8 1.38 28.37 -1.02
CA GLY A 8 2.74 28.75 -0.63
C GLY A 8 3.78 27.62 -0.67
N GLY A 9 3.42 26.46 -1.24
CA GLY A 9 4.30 25.31 -1.39
C GLY A 9 5.35 25.51 -2.48
N LYS A 10 6.54 24.95 -2.28
CA LYS A 10 7.64 24.95 -3.26
C LYS A 10 7.73 23.60 -3.94
N ASN A 11 7.29 23.53 -5.19
CA ASN A 11 7.22 22.27 -5.94
C ASN A 11 8.58 21.86 -6.51
N LYS A 12 8.87 20.55 -6.49
CA LYS A 12 9.97 19.91 -7.20
C LYS A 12 9.46 18.64 -7.89
N PHE A 13 9.64 18.57 -9.20
CA PHE A 13 9.19 17.44 -10.03
C PHE A 13 10.30 16.42 -10.25
N TYR A 14 9.90 15.17 -10.40
CA TYR A 14 10.76 13.99 -10.63
C TYR A 14 10.21 13.27 -11.87
N PRO A 15 10.73 13.60 -13.06
CA PRO A 15 10.17 13.12 -14.32
C PRO A 15 10.15 11.60 -14.42
N GLN A 16 9.03 11.06 -14.89
CA GLN A 16 8.87 9.63 -15.15
C GLN A 16 8.77 9.36 -16.65
N LYS A 17 9.20 8.17 -17.08
CA LYS A 17 9.19 7.81 -18.51
C LYS A 17 7.82 7.29 -18.95
N ASP A 18 7.28 6.35 -18.18
CA ASP A 18 6.09 5.58 -18.53
C ASP A 18 4.88 5.94 -17.63
N PHE A 19 5.08 6.84 -16.66
CA PHE A 19 4.09 7.27 -15.66
C PHE A 19 4.01 8.81 -15.59
N GLY A 20 3.05 9.33 -14.82
CA GLY A 20 3.02 10.76 -14.50
C GLY A 20 4.20 11.15 -13.60
N ASP A 21 4.66 12.38 -13.70
CA ASP A 21 5.75 12.87 -12.85
C ASP A 21 5.38 12.76 -11.37
N ASN A 22 6.27 12.17 -10.58
CA ASN A 22 6.22 12.28 -9.13
C ASN A 22 6.62 13.72 -8.76
N PHE A 23 6.09 14.27 -7.67
CA PHE A 23 6.55 15.58 -7.21
C PHE A 23 6.47 15.72 -5.69
N THR A 24 7.36 16.56 -5.16
CA THR A 24 7.30 17.00 -3.77
C THR A 24 6.92 18.48 -3.69
N SER A 25 6.31 18.88 -2.58
CA SER A 25 6.01 20.28 -2.29
C SER A 25 6.37 20.58 -0.84
N ASP A 26 7.36 21.45 -0.63
CA ASP A 26 7.81 21.86 0.70
C ASP A 26 7.02 23.07 1.20
N PHE A 27 6.51 22.97 2.42
CA PHE A 27 5.79 24.02 3.15
C PHE A 27 6.50 24.35 4.47
N TYR A 28 6.35 25.60 4.89
CA TYR A 28 6.93 26.13 6.14
C TYR A 28 8.47 26.01 6.17
N SER A 29 9.06 26.08 7.36
CA SER A 29 10.51 26.00 7.56
C SER A 29 10.82 25.44 8.94
N GLY A 30 11.89 24.66 9.04
CA GLY A 30 12.37 24.08 10.29
C GLY A 30 13.54 23.14 10.04
N ASP A 31 14.29 22.84 11.10
CA ASP A 31 15.45 21.94 11.02
C ASP A 31 15.04 20.46 10.87
N GLU A 32 13.82 20.12 11.31
CA GLU A 32 13.22 18.80 11.14
C GLU A 32 12.18 18.82 10.02
N THR A 33 12.11 17.72 9.25
CA THR A 33 11.11 17.51 8.20
C THR A 33 10.09 16.45 8.59
N VAL A 34 8.82 16.68 8.28
CA VAL A 34 7.78 15.66 8.21
C VAL A 34 7.48 15.40 6.75
N VAL A 35 7.45 14.13 6.34
CA VAL A 35 6.97 13.75 5.01
C VAL A 35 5.51 13.29 5.10
N ILE A 36 4.68 13.81 4.20
CA ILE A 36 3.28 13.40 4.04
C ILE A 36 3.16 12.70 2.69
N LEU A 37 2.80 11.42 2.72
CA LEU A 37 2.72 10.55 1.55
C LEU A 37 1.30 10.50 1.01
N CYS A 38 1.16 10.79 -0.28
CA CYS A 38 -0.07 10.73 -1.04
C CYS A 38 0.17 10.12 -2.42
N HIS A 39 -0.80 9.35 -2.93
CA HIS A 39 -0.78 8.88 -4.31
C HIS A 39 -1.83 9.55 -5.18
N MET A 40 -1.46 9.81 -6.43
CA MET A 40 -2.27 10.53 -7.42
C MET A 40 -2.92 9.62 -8.43
N ASP A 41 -2.52 8.36 -8.53
CA ASP A 41 -3.17 7.37 -9.36
C ASP A 41 -4.44 6.82 -8.69
N THR A 42 -5.08 5.87 -9.38
CA THR A 42 -6.22 5.06 -8.91
C THR A 42 -6.19 3.77 -9.72
N VAL A 43 -6.80 2.70 -9.22
CA VAL A 43 -6.99 1.45 -10.02
C VAL A 43 -7.89 1.57 -11.25
N TRP A 44 -8.59 2.69 -11.42
CA TRP A 44 -9.71 2.79 -12.37
C TRP A 44 -9.26 3.08 -13.82
N PRO A 45 -9.81 2.38 -14.82
CA PRO A 45 -9.54 2.65 -16.23
C PRO A 45 -9.96 4.05 -16.70
N ILE A 46 -9.35 4.51 -17.80
CA ILE A 46 -9.79 5.72 -18.49
C ILE A 46 -11.24 5.54 -18.95
N GLY A 47 -12.08 6.53 -18.65
CA GLY A 47 -13.51 6.55 -19.01
C GLY A 47 -14.46 6.20 -17.87
N THR A 48 -13.98 5.65 -16.74
CA THR A 48 -14.84 5.24 -15.61
C THR A 48 -15.75 6.36 -15.10
N LEU A 49 -15.30 7.62 -15.11
CA LEU A 49 -16.12 8.76 -14.67
C LEU A 49 -17.35 9.03 -15.55
N GLN A 50 -17.38 8.55 -16.80
CA GLN A 50 -18.56 8.68 -17.67
C GLN A 50 -19.71 7.77 -17.20
N GLU A 51 -19.37 6.61 -16.65
CA GLU A 51 -20.33 5.63 -16.14
C GLU A 51 -20.63 5.83 -14.65
N ARG A 52 -19.60 6.24 -13.88
CA ARG A 52 -19.63 6.41 -12.43
C ARG A 52 -19.11 7.80 -12.05
N PRO A 53 -19.86 8.87 -12.32
CA PRO A 53 -19.45 10.22 -11.97
C PRO A 53 -19.40 10.41 -10.46
N PHE A 54 -18.66 11.43 -10.02
CA PHE A 54 -18.68 11.87 -8.63
C PHE A 54 -20.09 12.33 -8.24
N THR A 55 -20.58 11.87 -7.09
CA THR A 55 -21.89 12.25 -6.56
C THR A 55 -21.82 12.49 -5.07
N ILE A 56 -22.67 13.38 -4.57
CA ILE A 56 -22.90 13.60 -3.14
C ILE A 56 -24.37 13.37 -2.86
N GLU A 57 -24.66 12.49 -1.92
CA GLU A 57 -26.01 12.15 -1.47
C GLU A 57 -26.03 12.15 0.07
N GLY A 58 -26.55 13.22 0.66
CA GLY A 58 -26.54 13.40 2.12
C GLY A 58 -25.12 13.42 2.67
N ASN A 59 -24.80 12.50 3.58
CA ASN A 59 -23.47 12.39 4.20
C ASN A 59 -22.46 11.56 3.38
N ILE A 60 -22.83 11.10 2.19
CA ILE A 60 -22.00 10.17 1.41
C ILE A 60 -21.52 10.84 0.13
N ALA A 61 -20.21 10.84 -0.10
CA ALA A 61 -19.64 11.18 -1.41
C ALA A 61 -19.11 9.91 -2.08
N LYS A 62 -19.53 9.64 -3.31
CA LYS A 62 -19.15 8.45 -4.09
C LYS A 62 -18.38 8.87 -5.33
N GLY A 63 -17.44 8.03 -5.75
CA GLY A 63 -16.76 8.20 -7.02
C GLY A 63 -15.46 7.41 -7.09
N PRO A 64 -14.97 7.11 -8.30
CA PRO A 64 -13.69 6.45 -8.51
C PRO A 64 -12.53 7.19 -7.82
N GLY A 65 -11.86 6.54 -6.87
CA GLY A 65 -10.70 7.05 -6.14
C GLY A 65 -11.02 8.06 -5.03
N VAL A 66 -12.31 8.32 -4.76
CA VAL A 66 -12.71 9.26 -3.70
C VAL A 66 -12.16 8.81 -2.35
N PHE A 67 -12.31 7.53 -2.00
CA PHE A 67 -11.80 6.96 -0.76
C PHE A 67 -10.30 6.68 -0.85
N ASP A 68 -9.84 6.18 -2.01
CA ASP A 68 -8.45 5.76 -2.24
C ASP A 68 -7.79 6.49 -3.44
N MET A 69 -7.03 7.57 -3.22
CA MET A 69 -6.98 8.34 -1.98
C MET A 69 -7.17 9.85 -2.20
N LYS A 70 -8.00 10.25 -3.18
CA LYS A 70 -8.22 11.69 -3.51
C LYS A 70 -8.68 12.52 -2.32
N VAL A 71 -9.48 11.94 -1.42
CA VAL A 71 -9.85 12.60 -0.16
C VAL A 71 -8.65 12.80 0.77
N GLY A 72 -7.69 11.87 0.82
CA GLY A 72 -6.45 12.06 1.58
C GLY A 72 -5.58 13.22 1.05
N ILE A 73 -5.50 13.39 -0.27
CA ILE A 73 -4.89 14.59 -0.88
C ILE A 73 -5.63 15.85 -0.44
N THR A 74 -6.97 15.81 -0.45
CA THR A 74 -7.78 16.98 -0.11
C THR A 74 -7.65 17.33 1.38
N ILE A 75 -7.68 16.35 2.28
CA ILE A 75 -7.41 16.51 3.72
C ILE A 75 -6.06 17.20 3.93
N THR A 76 -5.04 16.77 3.20
CA THR A 76 -3.69 17.35 3.27
C THR A 76 -3.67 18.82 2.91
N LEU A 77 -4.24 19.16 1.75
CA LEU A 77 -4.25 20.53 1.24
C LEU A 77 -5.13 21.45 2.11
N GLU A 78 -6.24 20.94 2.64
CA GLU A 78 -7.13 21.69 3.52
C GLU A 78 -6.53 21.93 4.90
N ALA A 79 -5.79 20.97 5.47
CA ALA A 79 -5.06 21.18 6.72
C ALA A 79 -4.03 22.32 6.58
N ILE A 80 -3.26 22.32 5.49
CA ILE A 80 -2.30 23.41 5.18
C ILE A 80 -3.03 24.75 4.99
N ARG A 81 -4.13 24.76 4.22
CA ARG A 81 -4.93 25.97 3.99
C ARG A 81 -5.44 26.56 5.30
N ILE A 82 -6.01 25.75 6.19
CA ILE A 82 -6.56 26.19 7.48
C ILE A 82 -5.46 26.73 8.38
N LEU A 83 -4.31 26.06 8.47
CA LEU A 83 -3.17 26.56 9.25
C LEU A 83 -2.71 27.93 8.75
N ASN A 84 -2.60 28.11 7.43
CA ASN A 84 -2.22 29.39 6.83
C ASN A 84 -3.25 30.50 7.09
N GLU A 85 -4.54 30.22 6.92
CA GLU A 85 -5.62 31.20 7.13
C GLU A 85 -5.74 31.64 8.59
N LEU A 86 -5.47 30.72 9.53
CA LEU A 86 -5.45 31.02 10.96
C LEU A 86 -4.13 31.66 11.42
N GLY A 87 -3.15 31.85 10.52
CA GLY A 87 -1.86 32.45 10.83
C GLY A 87 -0.93 31.57 11.66
N PHE A 88 -1.15 30.26 11.65
CA PHE A 88 -0.24 29.31 12.30
C PHE A 88 0.97 29.02 11.42
N THR A 89 2.15 29.04 12.05
CA THR A 89 3.42 28.69 11.39
C THR A 89 4.05 27.51 12.12
N PRO A 90 3.86 26.27 11.61
CA PRO A 90 4.58 25.10 12.09
C PRO A 90 6.11 25.33 12.12
N LYS A 91 6.77 24.79 13.15
CA LYS A 91 8.23 24.91 13.35
C LYS A 91 9.04 23.82 12.65
N THR A 92 8.38 23.04 11.81
CA THR A 92 8.95 21.92 11.05
C THR A 92 8.65 22.13 9.58
N ASN A 93 9.58 21.73 8.72
CA ASN A 93 9.32 21.65 7.30
C ASN A 93 8.29 20.54 7.04
N ILE A 94 7.23 20.85 6.29
CA ILE A 94 6.20 19.88 5.91
C ILE A 94 6.36 19.60 4.42
N LYS A 95 6.88 18.42 4.09
CA LYS A 95 7.09 17.98 2.72
C LYS A 95 5.95 17.07 2.30
N LEU A 96 5.15 17.52 1.35
CA LEU A 96 4.17 16.67 0.69
C LEU A 96 4.87 15.90 -0.44
N LEU A 97 4.65 14.60 -0.53
CA LEU A 97 5.14 13.73 -1.60
C LEU A 97 3.94 13.14 -2.31
N PHE A 98 3.85 13.40 -3.61
CA PHE A 98 2.82 12.89 -4.50
C PHE A 98 3.46 11.96 -5.53
N ASN A 99 3.14 10.67 -5.50
CA ASN A 99 3.52 9.73 -6.55
C ASN A 99 2.34 9.41 -7.49
N SER A 100 2.62 8.66 -8.56
CA SER A 100 1.68 8.38 -9.65
C SER A 100 1.54 6.88 -9.97
N ASP A 101 2.06 6.00 -9.11
CA ASP A 101 2.16 4.57 -9.37
C ASP A 101 1.96 3.67 -8.14
N GLU A 102 1.29 4.16 -7.07
CA GLU A 102 1.08 3.37 -5.85
C GLU A 102 0.29 2.09 -6.13
N GLU A 103 -0.76 2.20 -6.93
CA GLU A 103 -1.71 1.12 -7.25
C GLU A 103 -1.06 0.03 -8.13
N LEU A 104 0.13 0.31 -8.65
CA LEU A 104 0.96 -0.60 -9.44
C LEU A 104 2.16 -1.14 -8.63
N GLY A 105 2.26 -0.79 -7.36
CA GLY A 105 3.32 -1.25 -6.47
C GLY A 105 4.46 -0.26 -6.26
N SER A 106 4.32 1.00 -6.69
CA SER A 106 5.26 2.11 -6.45
C SER A 106 6.69 1.87 -6.97
N GLU A 107 6.88 1.05 -8.02
CA GLU A 107 8.23 0.70 -8.49
C GLU A 107 9.07 1.94 -8.88
N ASN A 108 8.43 3.02 -9.35
CA ASN A 108 9.08 4.24 -9.82
C ASN A 108 9.14 5.34 -8.76
N SER A 109 8.39 5.19 -7.67
CA SER A 109 8.35 6.15 -6.56
C SER A 109 8.98 5.63 -5.27
N MET A 110 9.24 4.32 -5.15
CA MET A 110 9.80 3.68 -3.96
C MET A 110 11.09 4.35 -3.50
N ASP A 111 12.06 4.55 -4.39
CA ASP A 111 13.35 5.17 -4.05
C ASP A 111 13.16 6.59 -3.50
N LEU A 112 12.28 7.37 -4.12
CA LEU A 112 11.96 8.73 -3.69
C LEU A 112 11.27 8.72 -2.31
N ILE A 113 10.30 7.84 -2.10
CA ILE A 113 9.60 7.69 -0.82
C ILE A 113 10.60 7.33 0.29
N GLN A 114 11.49 6.37 0.04
CA GLN A 114 12.49 5.95 1.02
C GLN A 114 13.52 7.06 1.29
N GLU A 115 14.00 7.75 0.26
CA GLU A 115 14.96 8.83 0.40
C GLU A 115 14.41 9.98 1.26
N GLU A 116 13.19 10.44 0.97
CA GLU A 116 12.56 11.53 1.72
C GLU A 116 12.12 11.09 3.12
N SER A 117 11.66 9.85 3.27
CA SER A 117 11.28 9.29 4.59
C SER A 117 12.48 9.17 5.53
N LYS A 118 13.63 8.68 5.03
CA LYS A 118 14.85 8.53 5.82
C LYS A 118 15.41 9.87 6.34
N LYS A 119 15.14 10.97 5.62
CA LYS A 119 15.52 12.34 6.02
C LYS A 119 14.47 12.99 6.94
N SER A 120 13.33 12.35 7.14
CA SER A 120 12.21 12.89 7.88
C SER A 120 12.16 12.34 9.30
N LYS A 121 11.68 13.17 10.22
CA LYS A 121 11.45 12.81 11.62
C LYS A 121 10.36 11.75 11.75
N VAL A 122 9.28 11.92 10.98
CA VAL A 122 8.14 11.00 10.88
C VAL A 122 7.57 11.03 9.48
N ALA A 123 6.83 9.99 9.12
CA ALA A 123 5.99 9.97 7.92
C ALA A 123 4.51 9.85 8.28
N PHE A 124 3.67 10.63 7.61
CA PHE A 124 2.22 10.50 7.65
C PHE A 124 1.74 9.99 6.29
N CYS A 125 1.06 8.84 6.28
CA CYS A 125 0.51 8.26 5.07
C CYS A 125 -1.00 8.50 5.02
N LEU A 126 -1.45 9.19 3.97
CA LEU A 126 -2.80 9.74 3.86
C LEU A 126 -3.77 8.82 3.12
N GLU A 127 -3.38 7.55 3.09
CA GLU A 127 -4.22 6.41 2.80
C GLU A 127 -5.53 6.42 3.58
N SER A 128 -6.52 5.80 2.97
CA SER A 128 -7.84 5.60 3.57
C SER A 128 -7.75 4.93 4.94
N SER A 129 -8.61 5.32 5.88
CA SER A 129 -8.65 4.74 7.22
C SER A 129 -9.42 3.41 7.25
N PHE A 130 -9.14 2.56 8.24
CA PHE A 130 -10.02 1.42 8.53
C PHE A 130 -11.08 1.87 9.53
N LYS A 131 -12.29 2.20 9.07
CA LYS A 131 -13.38 2.71 9.93
C LYS A 131 -12.97 3.92 10.79
N GLY A 132 -12.19 4.84 10.21
CA GLY A 132 -11.67 6.01 10.94
C GLY A 132 -10.40 5.75 11.74
N MET A 133 -10.02 4.49 11.97
CA MET A 133 -8.89 4.10 12.81
C MET A 133 -7.54 4.36 12.14
N ILE A 134 -6.53 4.60 12.98
CA ILE A 134 -5.13 4.81 12.61
C ILE A 134 -4.40 3.46 12.51
N LYS A 135 -3.69 3.28 11.41
CA LYS A 135 -2.92 2.07 11.12
C LYS A 135 -1.50 2.28 11.65
N THR A 136 -1.16 1.54 12.70
CA THR A 136 0.20 1.49 13.27
C THR A 136 0.96 0.22 12.86
N ALA A 137 0.34 -0.63 12.04
CA ALA A 137 0.96 -1.78 11.42
C ALA A 137 0.25 -2.15 10.11
N ARG A 138 1.02 -2.62 9.13
CA ARG A 138 0.53 -3.19 7.87
C ARG A 138 1.28 -4.45 7.53
N LYS A 139 0.59 -5.42 6.94
CA LYS A 139 1.24 -6.59 6.35
C LYS A 139 2.14 -6.15 5.18
N GLY A 140 3.25 -6.84 5.00
CA GLY A 140 4.04 -6.79 3.78
C GLY A 140 3.32 -7.51 2.64
N VAL A 141 3.76 -7.22 1.42
CA VAL A 141 3.17 -7.74 0.18
C VAL A 141 4.28 -8.33 -0.68
N GLY A 142 4.16 -9.61 -1.00
CA GLY A 142 4.99 -10.29 -1.99
C GLY A 142 4.17 -10.73 -3.18
N MET A 143 4.73 -10.57 -4.38
CA MET A 143 4.11 -10.90 -5.65
C MET A 143 5.05 -11.84 -6.40
N TYR A 144 4.60 -13.08 -6.64
CA TYR A 144 5.42 -14.10 -7.30
C TYR A 144 4.71 -14.71 -8.49
N TYR A 145 5.52 -15.09 -9.49
CA TYR A 145 5.09 -15.76 -10.70
C TYR A 145 5.80 -17.10 -10.78
N LEU A 146 5.02 -18.18 -10.76
CA LEU A 146 5.53 -19.54 -10.94
C LEU A 146 5.22 -19.99 -12.37
N SER A 147 6.26 -20.38 -13.10
CA SER A 147 6.16 -21.04 -14.42
C SER A 147 6.68 -22.47 -14.33
N ILE A 148 5.95 -23.40 -14.95
CA ILE A 148 6.24 -24.83 -14.91
C ILE A 148 6.35 -25.36 -16.33
N ASN A 149 7.44 -26.04 -16.62
CA ASN A 149 7.64 -26.77 -17.87
C ASN A 149 7.70 -28.27 -17.59
N GLY A 150 6.78 -29.01 -18.20
CA GLY A 150 6.75 -30.47 -18.27
C GLY A 150 7.04 -30.96 -19.69
N LYS A 151 6.37 -32.03 -20.11
CA LYS A 151 6.53 -32.65 -21.43
C LYS A 151 5.18 -33.13 -21.96
N ALA A 152 4.82 -32.70 -23.17
CA ALA A 152 3.59 -33.14 -23.82
C ALA A 152 3.69 -34.61 -24.27
N ALA A 153 2.56 -35.30 -24.19
CA ALA A 153 2.33 -36.62 -24.76
C ALA A 153 0.83 -36.81 -25.05
N HIS A 154 0.47 -37.73 -25.94
CA HIS A 154 -0.94 -38.05 -26.17
C HIS A 154 -1.51 -38.80 -24.96
N ALA A 155 -2.52 -38.24 -24.31
CA ALA A 155 -3.00 -38.73 -23.00
C ALA A 155 -3.58 -40.16 -23.06
N GLY A 156 -4.04 -40.60 -24.22
CA GLY A 156 -4.60 -41.95 -24.41
C GLY A 156 -3.66 -42.97 -25.04
N SER A 157 -2.55 -42.55 -25.64
CA SER A 157 -1.69 -43.46 -26.42
C SER A 157 -0.37 -43.78 -25.73
N GLU A 158 0.25 -42.77 -25.13
CA GLU A 158 1.58 -42.88 -24.49
C GLU A 158 1.73 -41.88 -23.33
N PRO A 159 0.75 -41.82 -22.38
CA PRO A 159 0.79 -40.85 -21.29
C PRO A 159 2.08 -40.94 -20.45
N GLU A 160 2.69 -42.12 -20.33
CA GLU A 160 3.95 -42.38 -19.64
C GLU A 160 5.17 -41.64 -20.22
N ASN A 161 5.09 -41.23 -21.48
CA ASN A 161 6.15 -40.45 -22.13
C ASN A 161 6.04 -38.94 -21.84
N GLY A 162 4.97 -38.51 -21.19
CA GLY A 162 4.72 -37.12 -20.80
C GLY A 162 5.05 -36.82 -19.34
N ILE A 163 5.18 -35.53 -19.02
CA ILE A 163 5.35 -35.02 -17.65
C ILE A 163 4.34 -33.91 -17.49
N SER A 164 3.32 -34.12 -16.66
CA SER A 164 2.19 -33.20 -16.55
C SER A 164 2.53 -31.97 -15.71
N ALA A 165 2.67 -30.82 -16.36
CA ALA A 165 2.83 -29.53 -15.69
C ALA A 165 1.62 -29.17 -14.82
N ASN A 166 0.41 -29.67 -15.13
CA ASN A 166 -0.77 -29.45 -14.29
C ASN A 166 -0.71 -30.24 -12.98
N VAL A 167 -0.17 -31.47 -13.01
CA VAL A 167 0.03 -32.27 -11.79
C VAL A 167 1.14 -31.66 -10.94
N GLU A 168 2.24 -31.23 -11.56
CA GLU A 168 3.29 -30.50 -10.88
C GLU A 168 2.74 -29.21 -10.24
N LEU A 169 1.93 -28.44 -10.97
CA LEU A 169 1.27 -27.24 -10.43
C LEU A 169 0.40 -27.56 -9.20
N ALA A 170 -0.35 -28.67 -9.22
CA ALA A 170 -1.16 -29.07 -8.07
C ALA A 170 -0.28 -29.34 -6.82
N HIS A 171 0.87 -30.01 -6.98
CA HIS A 171 1.83 -30.18 -5.88
C HIS A 171 2.34 -28.85 -5.33
N GLN A 172 2.71 -27.92 -6.22
CA GLN A 172 3.22 -26.61 -5.81
C GLN A 172 2.15 -25.76 -5.11
N ILE A 173 0.90 -25.79 -5.58
CA ILE A 173 -0.22 -25.09 -4.92
C ILE A 173 -0.44 -25.63 -3.51
N LEU A 174 -0.44 -26.96 -3.33
CA LEU A 174 -0.58 -27.55 -1.99
C LEU A 174 0.60 -27.17 -1.08
N LYS A 175 1.82 -27.14 -1.62
CA LYS A 175 3.01 -26.73 -0.88
C LYS A 175 2.94 -25.26 -0.47
N LEU A 176 2.60 -24.36 -1.39
CA LEU A 176 2.40 -22.93 -1.13
C LEU A 176 1.30 -22.71 -0.08
N ASN A 177 0.18 -23.42 -0.20
CA ASN A 177 -0.90 -23.34 0.77
C ASN A 177 -0.45 -23.76 2.18
N SER A 178 0.49 -24.71 2.29
CA SER A 178 1.05 -25.12 3.58
C SER A 178 1.91 -24.06 4.28
N PHE A 179 2.24 -22.96 3.60
CA PHE A 179 2.97 -21.83 4.18
C PHE A 179 2.06 -20.82 4.89
N ASN A 180 0.74 -20.92 4.75
CA ASN A 180 -0.19 -20.10 5.51
C ASN A 180 -0.03 -20.37 7.01
N ASN A 181 -0.06 -19.31 7.81
CA ASN A 181 -0.03 -19.39 9.26
C ASN A 181 -1.07 -18.43 9.85
N PRO A 182 -2.27 -18.92 10.23
CA PRO A 182 -3.31 -18.10 10.82
C PRO A 182 -2.90 -17.44 12.13
N ASP A 183 -2.04 -18.08 12.92
CA ASP A 183 -1.63 -17.58 14.24
C ASP A 183 -0.77 -16.31 14.11
N THR A 184 0.08 -16.24 13.07
CA THR A 184 0.87 -15.03 12.75
C THR A 184 0.15 -14.10 11.79
N GLY A 185 -0.99 -14.52 11.23
CA GLY A 185 -1.69 -13.79 10.17
C GLY A 185 -1.00 -13.83 8.80
N THR A 186 -0.02 -14.71 8.60
CA THR A 186 0.64 -14.91 7.31
C THR A 186 -0.30 -15.62 6.34
N THR A 187 -0.42 -15.10 5.12
CA THR A 187 -1.21 -15.73 4.06
C THR A 187 -0.41 -15.90 2.77
N VAL A 188 -0.50 -17.08 2.17
CA VAL A 188 0.02 -17.39 0.82
C VAL A 188 -1.13 -17.87 -0.03
N ASN A 189 -1.53 -17.06 -1.00
CA ASN A 189 -2.67 -17.35 -1.86
C ASN A 189 -2.20 -17.56 -3.30
N THR A 190 -2.60 -18.68 -3.92
CA THR A 190 -2.47 -18.83 -5.37
C THR A 190 -3.71 -18.24 -6.04
N GLY A 191 -3.64 -16.95 -6.37
CA GLY A 191 -4.80 -16.20 -6.89
C GLY A 191 -5.19 -16.56 -8.32
N ARG A 192 -4.25 -17.06 -9.12
CA ARG A 192 -4.50 -17.53 -10.49
C ARG A 192 -3.66 -18.77 -10.79
N ALA A 193 -4.27 -19.75 -11.43
CA ALA A 193 -3.62 -20.98 -11.86
C ALA A 193 -4.12 -21.36 -13.27
N GLU A 194 -3.20 -21.61 -14.19
CA GLU A 194 -3.51 -21.94 -15.59
C GLU A 194 -2.57 -23.02 -16.11
N GLY A 195 -3.06 -23.95 -16.92
CA GLY A 195 -2.18 -24.93 -17.56
C GLY A 195 -2.89 -25.92 -18.48
N GLY A 196 -2.12 -26.49 -19.41
CA GLY A 196 -2.64 -27.32 -20.50
C GLY A 196 -3.23 -26.50 -21.65
N VAL A 197 -3.57 -27.21 -22.74
CA VAL A 197 -4.12 -26.61 -23.96
C VAL A 197 -5.40 -27.32 -24.39
N VAL A 198 -5.38 -28.65 -24.42
CA VAL A 198 -6.51 -29.51 -24.81
C VAL A 198 -6.62 -30.72 -23.89
N ARG A 199 -7.82 -31.31 -23.80
CA ARG A 199 -8.13 -32.40 -22.84
C ARG A 199 -7.35 -33.70 -23.06
N ASN A 200 -6.93 -34.01 -24.28
CA ASN A 200 -6.32 -35.29 -24.67
C ASN A 200 -4.78 -35.22 -24.82
N GLN A 201 -4.16 -34.21 -24.21
CA GLN A 201 -2.71 -34.02 -24.20
C GLN A 201 -2.24 -33.82 -22.76
N VAL A 202 -1.16 -34.49 -22.38
CA VAL A 202 -0.44 -34.21 -21.12
C VAL A 202 0.06 -32.77 -21.16
N ALA A 203 -0.30 -31.96 -20.17
CA ALA A 203 0.02 -30.54 -20.16
C ALA A 203 1.54 -30.30 -20.09
N ALA A 204 2.12 -29.66 -21.10
CA ALA A 204 3.55 -29.32 -21.11
C ALA A 204 3.88 -28.03 -20.35
N LYS A 205 2.91 -27.15 -20.12
CA LYS A 205 3.11 -25.87 -19.44
C LYS A 205 1.97 -25.57 -18.48
N ALA A 206 2.34 -24.97 -17.35
CA ALA A 206 1.42 -24.42 -16.38
C ALA A 206 2.05 -23.19 -15.71
N LYS A 207 1.24 -22.30 -15.14
CA LYS A 207 1.69 -21.11 -14.42
C LYS A 207 0.75 -20.74 -13.28
N ALA A 208 1.28 -20.03 -12.29
CA ALA A 208 0.50 -19.48 -11.18
C ALA A 208 0.95 -18.07 -10.79
N LEU A 209 0.00 -17.27 -10.31
CA LEU A 209 0.23 -15.98 -9.65
C LEU A 209 0.02 -16.17 -8.14
N ILE A 210 0.98 -15.73 -7.34
CA ILE A 210 1.03 -15.98 -5.91
C ILE A 210 1.12 -14.65 -5.17
N ASP A 211 0.20 -14.45 -4.23
CA ASP A 211 0.16 -13.31 -3.32
C ASP A 211 0.60 -13.77 -1.92
N LEU A 212 1.60 -13.08 -1.37
CA LEU A 212 2.12 -13.29 -0.03
C LEU A 212 1.78 -12.08 0.85
N ARG A 213 1.16 -12.32 2.00
CA ARG A 213 1.00 -11.33 3.08
C ARG A 213 1.68 -11.81 4.34
N VAL A 214 2.51 -10.96 4.92
CA VAL A 214 3.37 -11.30 6.07
C VAL A 214 3.37 -10.16 7.08
N VAL A 215 3.44 -10.49 8.37
CA VAL A 215 3.37 -9.48 9.44
C VAL A 215 4.75 -8.99 9.86
N THR A 216 5.77 -9.82 9.77
CA THR A 216 7.13 -9.49 10.23
C THR A 216 8.15 -9.58 9.09
N ASN A 217 9.21 -8.78 9.18
CA ASN A 217 10.33 -8.80 8.23
C ASN A 217 11.06 -10.14 8.24
N ASN A 218 11.10 -10.82 9.39
CA ASN A 218 11.65 -12.17 9.49
C ASN A 218 10.83 -13.17 8.66
N ASP A 219 9.50 -13.17 8.83
CA ASP A 219 8.61 -14.02 8.03
C ASP A 219 8.72 -13.69 6.54
N ALA A 220 8.82 -12.39 6.20
CA ALA A 220 9.00 -11.94 4.82
C ALA A 220 10.26 -12.55 4.20
N ALA A 221 11.41 -12.46 4.88
CA ALA A 221 12.67 -13.01 4.41
C ALA A 221 12.64 -14.55 4.34
N GLU A 222 12.06 -15.22 5.33
CA GLU A 222 11.95 -16.68 5.35
C GLU A 222 11.07 -17.19 4.21
N LEU A 223 9.89 -16.59 4.02
CA LEU A 223 8.91 -17.03 3.03
C LEU A 223 9.32 -16.67 1.61
N ASP A 224 9.96 -15.51 1.40
CA ASP A 224 10.55 -15.16 0.10
C ASP A 224 11.56 -16.23 -0.34
N ASN A 225 12.44 -16.65 0.59
CA ASN A 225 13.40 -17.72 0.33
C ASN A 225 12.71 -19.07 0.07
N LYS A 226 11.70 -19.45 0.87
CA LYS A 226 10.95 -20.70 0.66
C LYS A 226 10.23 -20.75 -0.69
N ILE A 227 9.61 -19.65 -1.11
CA ILE A 227 8.90 -19.57 -2.40
C ILE A 227 9.89 -19.59 -3.56
N LYS A 228 10.97 -18.81 -3.50
CA LYS A 228 12.02 -18.81 -4.55
C LYS A 228 12.79 -20.13 -4.66
N SER A 229 12.80 -20.93 -3.59
CA SER A 229 13.51 -22.21 -3.54
C SER A 229 12.65 -23.46 -3.79
N LEU A 230 11.39 -23.29 -4.22
CA LEU A 230 10.51 -24.41 -4.59
C LEU A 230 11.21 -25.38 -5.54
N LYS A 231 10.98 -26.67 -5.30
CA LYS A 231 11.58 -27.77 -6.07
C LYS A 231 10.50 -28.58 -6.77
N PRO A 232 10.78 -29.05 -8.00
CA PRO A 232 9.87 -29.94 -8.70
C PRO A 232 9.65 -31.22 -7.90
N VAL A 233 8.41 -31.72 -7.89
CA VAL A 233 8.07 -33.03 -7.31
C VAL A 233 8.15 -34.12 -8.36
N LEU A 234 7.74 -33.84 -9.60
CA LEU A 234 7.81 -34.75 -10.73
C LEU A 234 9.18 -34.69 -11.39
N ASP A 235 9.81 -35.85 -11.52
CA ASP A 235 11.08 -36.02 -12.23
C ASP A 235 10.98 -35.49 -13.66
N GLY A 236 11.94 -34.65 -14.05
CA GLY A 236 12.02 -34.03 -15.37
C GLY A 236 11.14 -32.78 -15.57
N SER A 237 10.31 -32.40 -14.60
CA SER A 237 9.66 -31.09 -14.60
C SER A 237 10.64 -29.98 -14.18
N LYS A 238 10.40 -28.75 -14.66
CA LYS A 238 11.22 -27.58 -14.33
C LYS A 238 10.34 -26.45 -13.84
N LEU A 239 10.75 -25.84 -12.72
CA LEU A 239 10.10 -24.67 -12.14
C LEU A 239 10.97 -23.43 -12.39
N GLU A 240 10.30 -22.31 -12.63
CA GLU A 240 10.89 -20.97 -12.64
C GLU A 240 10.01 -20.08 -11.77
N VAL A 241 10.59 -19.49 -10.74
CA VAL A 241 9.91 -18.53 -9.85
C VAL A 241 10.54 -17.17 -10.06
N THR A 242 9.74 -16.18 -10.41
CA THR A 242 10.14 -14.77 -10.50
C THR A 242 9.28 -13.91 -9.58
N GLY A 243 9.61 -12.62 -9.47
CA GLY A 243 9.01 -11.70 -8.51
C GLY A 243 9.71 -11.74 -7.15
N GLY A 244 9.00 -11.35 -6.10
CA GLY A 244 9.56 -11.18 -4.77
C GLY A 244 8.67 -10.37 -3.83
N MET A 245 9.22 -10.06 -2.67
CA MET A 245 8.66 -9.00 -1.82
C MET A 245 8.65 -7.67 -2.59
N ASN A 246 7.49 -7.01 -2.60
CA ASN A 246 7.32 -5.65 -3.12
C ASN A 246 7.28 -4.66 -1.95
N ARG A 247 6.36 -4.83 -0.99
CA ARG A 247 6.29 -4.00 0.23
C ARG A 247 6.78 -4.77 1.45
N PRO A 248 7.81 -4.29 2.17
CA PRO A 248 8.17 -4.84 3.47
C PRO A 248 7.03 -4.65 4.48
N PRO A 249 6.89 -5.48 5.53
CA PRO A 249 5.94 -5.22 6.60
C PRO A 249 6.20 -3.90 7.33
N MET A 250 5.13 -3.14 7.59
CA MET A 250 5.15 -2.05 8.55
C MET A 250 4.86 -2.64 9.93
N GLU A 251 5.90 -3.03 10.65
CA GLU A 251 5.79 -3.54 12.02
C GLU A 251 5.49 -2.39 12.99
N ARG A 252 4.77 -2.68 14.08
CA ARG A 252 4.47 -1.71 15.15
C ARG A 252 5.70 -1.51 16.07
N THR A 253 6.72 -0.84 15.55
CA THR A 253 7.99 -0.57 16.27
C THR A 253 7.80 0.39 17.43
N GLU A 254 8.77 0.46 18.37
CA GLU A 254 8.74 1.41 19.49
C GLU A 254 8.55 2.87 19.03
N GLY A 255 9.20 3.26 17.93
CA GLY A 255 9.05 4.60 17.35
C GLY A 255 7.62 4.88 16.87
N ILE A 256 6.97 3.91 16.22
CA ILE A 256 5.57 4.02 15.79
C ILE A 256 4.63 4.09 17.01
N VAL A 257 4.90 3.30 18.06
CA VAL A 257 4.12 3.35 19.31
C VAL A 257 4.22 4.74 19.95
N LYS A 258 5.44 5.27 20.12
CA LYS A 258 5.66 6.61 20.66
C LYS A 258 4.95 7.68 19.82
N LEU A 259 5.01 7.57 18.50
CA LEU A 259 4.34 8.50 17.60
C LEU A 259 2.81 8.44 17.73
N TYR A 260 2.24 7.24 17.83
CA TYR A 260 0.80 7.07 18.03
C TYR A 260 0.33 7.65 19.37
N GLU A 261 1.01 7.34 20.48
CA GLU A 261 0.65 7.86 21.80
C GLU A 261 0.77 9.39 21.85
N TRP A 262 1.83 9.95 21.27
CA TRP A 262 1.97 11.40 21.14
C TRP A 262 0.84 12.02 20.29
N ALA A 263 0.49 11.40 19.16
CA ALA A 263 -0.56 11.89 18.29
C ALA A 263 -1.94 11.86 18.98
N LYS A 264 -2.23 10.77 19.70
CA LYS A 264 -3.44 10.60 20.50
C LYS A 264 -3.58 11.69 21.57
N GLU A 265 -2.51 11.97 22.29
CA GLU A 265 -2.47 13.05 23.28
C GLU A 265 -2.63 14.44 22.62
N THR A 266 -2.05 14.63 21.43
CA THR A 266 -2.11 15.90 20.69
C THR A 266 -3.51 16.25 20.21
N VAL A 267 -4.35 15.25 19.92
CA VAL A 267 -5.71 15.46 19.38
C VAL A 267 -6.82 15.27 20.41
N LYS A 268 -6.49 14.98 21.67
CA LYS A 268 -7.46 14.64 22.72
C LYS A 268 -8.54 15.71 22.95
N ASP A 269 -8.22 16.96 22.69
CA ASP A 269 -9.11 18.11 22.91
C ASP A 269 -9.96 18.46 21.67
N LEU A 270 -9.80 17.74 20.54
CA LEU A 270 -10.50 18.02 19.29
C LEU A 270 -11.92 17.43 19.20
N ASP A 271 -12.40 16.73 20.23
CA ASP A 271 -13.69 15.97 20.19
C ASP A 271 -13.79 15.03 18.98
N VAL A 272 -12.70 14.32 18.68
CA VAL A 272 -12.58 13.36 17.57
C VAL A 272 -12.15 11.99 18.07
N ASP A 273 -12.61 10.94 17.37
CA ASP A 273 -12.12 9.59 17.60
C ASP A 273 -10.71 9.41 17.03
N PHE A 274 -9.75 9.04 17.89
CA PHE A 274 -8.39 8.70 17.50
C PHE A 274 -7.96 7.35 18.06
N ILE A 275 -8.37 6.29 17.36
CA ILE A 275 -8.24 4.90 17.80
C ILE A 275 -7.30 4.17 16.85
N GLU A 276 -6.34 3.40 17.38
CA GLU A 276 -5.50 2.52 16.56
C GLU A 276 -6.24 1.23 16.17
N THR A 277 -5.92 0.67 15.00
CA THR A 277 -6.49 -0.62 14.57
C THR A 277 -6.19 -1.74 15.56
N GLY A 278 -5.02 -1.73 16.21
CA GLY A 278 -4.58 -2.76 17.16
C GLY A 278 -4.15 -4.08 16.49
N PHE A 279 -4.13 -4.14 15.16
CA PHE A 279 -3.67 -5.29 14.37
C PHE A 279 -3.06 -4.83 13.03
N PRO A 280 -2.19 -5.65 12.40
CA PRO A 280 -1.65 -5.38 11.07
C PRO A 280 -2.75 -5.49 10.01
N VAL A 281 -3.11 -4.38 9.36
CA VAL A 281 -4.07 -4.41 8.26
C VAL A 281 -3.48 -5.10 7.03
N GLY A 282 -4.32 -5.73 6.20
CA GLY A 282 -3.86 -6.60 5.12
C GLY A 282 -3.32 -5.89 3.88
N GLY A 283 -3.79 -4.67 3.59
CA GLY A 283 -3.36 -3.87 2.45
C GLY A 283 -1.98 -3.25 2.67
N GLY A 284 -1.14 -3.25 1.64
CA GLY A 284 0.08 -2.45 1.61
C GLY A 284 -0.24 -0.96 1.38
N SER A 285 0.75 -0.10 1.56
CA SER A 285 0.76 1.30 1.14
C SER A 285 2.20 1.79 1.00
N ASP A 286 2.40 3.04 0.57
CA ASP A 286 3.69 3.70 0.65
C ASP A 286 4.21 3.88 2.09
N GLY A 287 3.32 3.81 3.10
CA GLY A 287 3.70 3.77 4.51
C GLY A 287 4.59 2.58 4.85
N ASN A 288 4.46 1.46 4.13
CA ASN A 288 5.36 0.30 4.25
C ASN A 288 6.80 0.66 3.86
N PHE A 289 6.99 1.42 2.77
CA PHE A 289 8.33 1.83 2.33
C PHE A 289 8.96 2.82 3.29
N ALA A 290 8.17 3.79 3.79
CA ALA A 290 8.65 4.73 4.80
C ALA A 290 9.10 4.01 6.08
N ALA A 291 8.27 3.09 6.60
CA ALA A 291 8.59 2.31 7.79
C ALA A 291 9.85 1.45 7.62
N ALA A 292 10.07 0.90 6.43
CA ALA A 292 11.26 0.10 6.12
C ALA A 292 12.58 0.89 6.23
N THR A 293 12.54 2.22 6.20
CA THR A 293 13.73 3.07 6.41
C THR A 293 14.06 3.30 7.89
N GLY A 294 13.20 2.83 8.80
CA GLY A 294 13.28 3.08 10.24
C GLY A 294 12.51 4.32 10.71
N THR A 295 11.95 5.10 9.78
CA THR A 295 11.15 6.29 10.10
C THR A 295 9.81 5.88 10.75
N PRO A 296 9.44 6.47 11.90
CA PRO A 296 8.12 6.25 12.48
C PRO A 296 6.99 6.73 11.56
N VAL A 297 5.99 5.88 11.34
CA VAL A 297 4.87 6.13 10.42
C VAL A 297 3.53 6.08 11.15
N LEU A 298 2.64 7.04 10.86
CA LEU A 298 1.19 6.87 11.04
C LEU A 298 0.51 6.78 9.68
N ASP A 299 -0.35 5.79 9.52
CA ASP A 299 -1.11 5.56 8.31
C ASP A 299 -2.63 5.53 8.64
N GLY A 300 -3.51 5.65 7.66
CA GLY A 300 -4.95 5.72 7.84
C GLY A 300 -5.42 7.11 8.28
N LEU A 301 -4.62 8.14 7.95
CA LEU A 301 -4.95 9.54 8.20
C LEU A 301 -5.87 10.13 7.11
N GLY A 302 -6.12 9.39 6.02
CA GLY A 302 -7.02 9.78 4.95
C GLY A 302 -8.50 9.56 5.27
N GLY A 303 -9.30 9.40 4.21
CA GLY A 303 -10.76 9.36 4.28
C GLY A 303 -11.32 8.27 5.19
N VAL A 304 -12.54 8.48 5.67
CA VAL A 304 -13.36 7.48 6.36
C VAL A 304 -14.48 7.07 5.42
N GLY A 305 -14.65 5.77 5.25
CA GLY A 305 -15.53 5.24 4.21
C GLY A 305 -15.25 3.77 3.95
N ASN A 306 -15.59 3.31 2.74
CA ASN A 306 -15.43 1.92 2.37
C ASN A 306 -15.35 1.75 0.83
N GLY A 307 -15.08 0.52 0.39
CA GLY A 307 -15.13 0.14 -1.01
C GLY A 307 -13.90 0.56 -1.81
N ALA A 308 -12.72 0.63 -1.19
CA ALA A 308 -11.46 0.77 -1.93
C ALA A 308 -11.40 -0.30 -3.04
N HIS A 309 -11.07 0.13 -4.25
CA HIS A 309 -11.01 -0.70 -5.46
C HIS A 309 -12.34 -1.37 -5.84
N ALA A 310 -13.47 -0.87 -5.36
CA ALA A 310 -14.78 -1.46 -5.60
C ALA A 310 -15.80 -0.44 -6.12
N GLU A 311 -16.83 -0.93 -6.83
CA GLU A 311 -17.86 -0.05 -7.38
C GLU A 311 -18.64 0.72 -6.30
N HIS A 312 -18.73 0.20 -5.08
CA HIS A 312 -19.38 0.91 -3.99
C HIS A 312 -18.41 1.83 -3.23
N GLU A 313 -17.31 2.31 -3.83
CA GLU A 313 -16.38 3.25 -3.19
C GLU A 313 -17.08 4.54 -2.73
N PHE A 314 -16.91 4.90 -1.46
CA PHE A 314 -17.46 6.13 -0.88
C PHE A 314 -16.68 6.64 0.33
N ILE A 315 -16.91 7.90 0.69
CA ILE A 315 -16.55 8.48 2.00
C ILE A 315 -17.75 9.02 2.78
N GLU A 316 -17.59 9.07 4.09
CA GLU A 316 -18.46 9.77 5.04
C GLU A 316 -17.99 11.23 5.19
N ILE A 317 -18.83 12.18 4.78
CA ILE A 317 -18.48 13.61 4.67
C ILE A 317 -18.31 14.25 6.05
N ASP A 318 -19.12 13.89 7.03
CA ASP A 318 -19.00 14.39 8.40
C ASP A 318 -17.63 14.06 9.03
N LYS A 319 -17.06 12.90 8.71
CA LYS A 319 -15.72 12.49 9.16
C LYS A 319 -14.57 13.19 8.44
N PHE A 320 -14.84 13.87 7.33
CA PHE A 320 -13.83 14.60 6.57
C PHE A 320 -13.21 15.74 7.41
N HIS A 321 -14.04 16.47 8.16
CA HIS A 321 -13.58 17.59 9.00
C HIS A 321 -12.74 17.10 10.20
N ASP A 322 -13.09 15.94 10.78
CA ASP A 322 -12.34 15.33 11.87
C ASP A 322 -10.90 15.04 11.41
N LYS A 323 -10.75 14.43 10.23
CA LYS A 323 -9.43 14.09 9.67
C LYS A 323 -8.58 15.32 9.33
N ILE A 324 -9.20 16.39 8.82
CA ILE A 324 -8.50 17.66 8.61
C ILE A 324 -7.99 18.23 9.94
N SER A 325 -8.84 18.24 10.96
CA SER A 325 -8.52 18.79 12.29
C SER A 325 -7.40 18.00 12.96
N ILE A 326 -7.46 16.67 12.87
CA ILE A 326 -6.39 15.76 13.29
C ILE A 326 -5.08 16.14 12.58
N LEU A 327 -5.05 16.12 11.25
CA LEU A 327 -3.81 16.35 10.50
C LEU A 327 -3.22 17.74 10.78
N ALA A 328 -4.05 18.79 10.80
CA ALA A 328 -3.62 20.14 11.11
C ALA A 328 -3.00 20.25 12.51
N SER A 329 -3.61 19.60 13.52
CA SER A 329 -3.08 19.57 14.88
C SER A 329 -1.75 18.81 14.96
N LEU A 330 -1.63 17.67 14.28
CA LEU A 330 -0.37 16.92 14.22
C LEU A 330 0.73 17.76 13.57
N ILE A 331 0.48 18.37 12.41
CA ILE A 331 1.44 19.24 11.71
C ILE A 331 1.91 20.38 12.63
N LEU A 332 0.98 21.05 13.31
CA LEU A 332 1.31 22.19 14.16
C LEU A 332 2.20 21.80 15.36
N ASN A 333 1.94 20.63 15.94
CA ASN A 333 2.53 20.23 17.21
C ASN A 333 3.73 19.27 17.10
N ILE A 334 4.05 18.73 15.91
CA ILE A 334 5.06 17.68 15.71
C ILE A 334 6.48 18.05 16.18
N HIS A 335 6.78 19.34 16.32
CA HIS A 335 8.03 19.82 16.92
C HIS A 335 8.21 19.38 18.39
N ASN A 336 7.11 19.09 19.10
CA ASN A 336 7.10 18.60 20.47
C ASN A 336 7.34 17.08 20.59
N PHE A 337 7.15 16.32 19.51
CA PHE A 337 7.45 14.90 19.49
C PHE A 337 8.95 14.65 19.62
N LYS A 338 9.34 13.65 20.41
CA LYS A 338 10.74 13.22 20.59
C LYS A 338 10.79 11.70 20.42
N ILE A 339 11.73 11.23 19.59
CA ILE A 339 11.97 9.80 19.32
C ILE A 339 12.68 9.16 20.52
#